data_AF-A0A5E6NMM4-F1
#
_entry.id   AF-A0A5E6NMM4-F1
#
_cell.length_a   1.000
_cell.length_b   1.000
_cell.length_c   1.000
_cell.angle_alpha   90.00
_cell.angle_beta   90.00
_cell.angle_gamma   90.00
#
_symmetry.space_group_name_H-M   'P 1'
#
loop_
_entity.id
_entity.type
_entity.pdbx_description
1 polymer ?
#
loop_
_entity_poly.entity_id
_entity_poly.type
_entity_poly.pdbx_seq_one_letter_code
_entity_poly.pdbx_strand_id
1 'polypeptide(L)'
;MTKLATLGAKAIIEALENFDNLSSTKQNEEGVTYAKKLKKDEAWIDWRQSADKINRQIRAFNPYPIAQSNATSDKFESKVLRILSANIVEKTSHEKTRGSHSTLYQRRLLHRNR
;
A
#
# COMPACT_ATOMS: atom_id res chain seq x y z
N MET A 1 -4.37 1.09 -13.08
CA MET A 1 -3.38 1.42 -14.14
C MET A 1 -3.96 2.21 -15.31
N THR A 2 -5.28 2.31 -15.50
CA THR A 2 -5.88 2.82 -16.75
C THR A 2 -5.97 4.35 -16.84
N LYS A 3 -6.06 5.07 -15.71
CA LYS A 3 -6.33 6.52 -15.72
C LYS A 3 -5.33 7.34 -16.54
N LEU A 4 -4.02 7.17 -16.28
CA LEU A 4 -2.98 7.91 -17.01
C LEU A 4 -2.81 7.43 -18.44
N ALA A 5 -3.03 6.14 -18.74
CA ALA A 5 -2.94 5.63 -20.09
C ALA A 5 -4.01 6.26 -21.00
N THR A 6 -5.27 6.31 -20.54
CA THR A 6 -6.36 6.96 -21.28
C THR A 6 -6.11 8.46 -21.44
N LEU A 7 -5.69 9.14 -20.37
CA LEU A 7 -5.40 10.58 -20.43
C LEU A 7 -4.24 10.89 -21.38
N GLY A 8 -3.16 10.11 -21.32
CA GLY A 8 -1.98 10.27 -22.17
C GLY A 8 -2.29 10.03 -23.65
N ALA A 9 -3.07 9.01 -23.98
CA ALA A 9 -3.49 8.76 -25.35
C ALA A 9 -4.26 9.94 -25.94
N LYS A 10 -5.23 10.49 -25.19
CA LYS A 10 -5.97 11.69 -25.61
C LYS A 10 -5.05 12.89 -25.77
N ALA A 11 -4.18 13.14 -24.78
CA ALA A 11 -3.28 14.29 -24.79
C ALA A 11 -2.29 14.28 -25.97
N ILE A 12 -1.78 13.10 -26.35
CA ILE A 12 -0.88 12.98 -27.51
C ILE A 12 -1.60 13.30 -28.81
N ILE A 13 -2.82 12.77 -29.01
CA ILE A 13 -3.61 13.05 -30.23
C ILE A 13 -3.89 14.55 -30.34
N GLU A 14 -4.37 15.16 -29.26
CA GLU A 14 -4.66 16.59 -29.20
C GLU A 14 -3.41 17.45 -29.51
N ALA A 15 -2.25 17.05 -28.98
CA ALA A 15 -0.99 17.74 -29.26
C ALA A 15 -0.56 17.62 -30.73
N LEU A 16 -0.76 16.45 -31.35
CA LEU A 16 -0.41 16.24 -32.76
C LEU A 16 -1.36 16.98 -33.72
N GLU A 17 -2.65 17.01 -33.42
CA GLU A 17 -3.64 17.76 -34.22
C GLU A 17 -3.40 19.27 -34.16
N ASN A 18 -2.86 19.76 -33.04
CA ASN A 18 -2.58 21.17 -32.83
C ASN A 18 -1.08 21.52 -32.91
N PHE A 19 -0.28 20.67 -33.55
CA PHE A 19 1.19 20.72 -33.48
C PHE A 19 1.76 22.10 -33.85
N ASP A 20 1.26 22.71 -34.93
CA ASP A 20 1.72 24.00 -35.43
C ASP A 20 1.44 25.17 -34.47
N ASN A 21 0.52 25.01 -33.52
CA ASN A 21 0.16 26.05 -32.54
C ASN A 21 0.68 25.72 -31.13
N LEU A 22 1.47 24.67 -30.96
CA LEU A 22 2.06 24.35 -29.66
C LEU A 22 3.19 25.32 -29.31
N SER A 23 3.16 25.85 -28.09
CA SER A 23 4.25 26.65 -27.53
C SER A 23 5.03 25.85 -26.50
N SER A 24 6.35 25.74 -26.69
CA SER A 24 7.22 25.08 -25.74
C SER A 24 7.43 25.94 -24.49
N THR A 25 7.21 25.37 -23.31
CA THR A 25 7.55 26.01 -22.03
C THR A 25 8.80 25.36 -21.45
N LYS A 26 9.85 26.15 -21.14
CA LYS A 26 11.06 25.63 -20.48
C LYS A 26 10.68 25.10 -19.09
N GLN A 27 11.16 23.90 -18.75
CA GLN A 27 11.00 23.35 -17.41
C GLN A 27 11.77 24.22 -16.39
N ASN A 28 11.13 24.53 -15.27
CA ASN A 28 11.82 25.19 -14.15
C ASN A 28 12.88 24.24 -13.58
N GLU A 29 14.05 24.78 -13.25
CA GLU A 29 15.15 24.01 -12.63
C GLU A 29 14.90 23.79 -11.13
N GLU A 30 14.08 24.63 -10.50
CA GLU A 30 13.69 24.48 -9.10
C GLU A 30 12.63 23.37 -8.93
N GLY A 31 12.85 22.48 -7.96
CA GLY A 31 11.91 21.39 -7.64
C GLY A 31 11.99 20.18 -8.56
N VAL A 32 12.96 20.12 -9.48
CA VAL A 32 13.22 18.94 -10.31
C VAL A 32 13.60 17.76 -9.42
N THR A 33 12.90 16.64 -9.57
CA THR A 33 13.19 15.40 -8.84
C THR A 33 13.25 14.21 -9.78
N TYR A 34 14.06 13.21 -9.42
CA TYR A 34 14.24 12.02 -10.24
C TYR A 34 13.47 10.82 -9.67
N ALA A 35 12.56 10.28 -10.48
CA ALA A 35 11.86 9.03 -10.16
C ALA A 35 12.77 7.83 -10.44
N LYS A 36 13.50 7.38 -9.41
CA LYS A 36 14.39 6.21 -9.52
C LYS A 36 13.61 4.94 -9.84
N LYS A 37 14.22 4.07 -10.65
CA LYS A 37 13.69 2.73 -10.91
C LYS A 37 13.58 1.95 -9.60
N LEU A 38 12.43 1.33 -9.39
CA LEU A 38 12.18 0.48 -8.23
C LEU A 38 13.10 -0.75 -8.25
N LYS A 39 13.71 -1.06 -7.10
CA LYS A 39 14.50 -2.27 -6.89
C LYS A 39 13.75 -3.26 -6.00
N LYS A 40 14.02 -4.54 -6.17
CA LYS A 40 13.39 -5.60 -5.35
C LYS A 40 13.74 -5.46 -3.86
N ASP A 41 14.94 -4.99 -3.55
CA ASP A 41 15.40 -4.83 -2.16
C ASP A 41 14.66 -3.70 -1.43
N GLU A 42 14.14 -2.70 -2.16
CA GLU A 42 13.33 -1.62 -1.60
C GLU A 42 11.93 -2.13 -1.16
N ALA A 43 11.53 -3.33 -1.59
CA ALA A 43 10.23 -3.90 -1.28
C ALA A 43 10.08 -4.29 0.21
N TRP A 44 11.17 -4.45 0.94
CA TRP A 44 11.11 -4.80 2.36
C TRP A 44 10.51 -3.66 3.18
N ILE A 45 9.50 -3.98 3.99
CA ILE A 45 8.87 -3.02 4.88
C ILE A 45 9.77 -2.81 6.09
N ASP A 46 10.14 -1.55 6.31
CA ASP A 46 10.71 -1.11 7.58
C ASP A 46 9.58 -0.69 8.53
N TRP A 47 9.27 -1.55 9.49
CA TRP A 47 8.23 -1.34 10.49
C TRP A 47 8.51 -0.20 11.48
N ARG A 48 9.70 0.41 11.42
CA ARG A 48 10.03 1.63 12.19
C ARG A 48 9.43 2.89 11.55
N GLN A 49 8.96 2.82 10.31
CA GLN A 49 8.32 3.93 9.63
C GLN A 49 6.87 4.14 10.10
N SER A 50 6.35 5.35 9.93
CA SER A 50 4.94 5.66 10.16
C SER A 50 4.01 4.78 9.30
N ALA A 51 2.83 4.45 9.81
CA ALA A 51 1.81 3.70 9.09
C ALA A 51 1.47 4.31 7.71
N ASP A 52 1.46 5.65 7.60
CA ASP A 52 1.26 6.35 6.33
C ASP A 52 2.30 6.04 5.28
N LYS A 53 3.60 6.06 5.66
CA LYS A 53 4.69 5.73 4.73
C LYS A 53 4.61 4.28 4.28
N ILE A 54 4.36 3.36 5.20
CA ILE A 54 4.22 1.93 4.87
C ILE A 54 3.01 1.71 3.95
N ASN A 55 1.87 2.36 4.23
CA ASN A 55 0.68 2.27 3.39
C ASN A 55 0.94 2.81 1.97
N ARG A 56 1.67 3.94 1.84
CA ARG A 56 2.09 4.46 0.53
C ARG A 56 3.04 3.50 -0.19
N GLN A 57 3.99 2.88 0.51
CA GLN A 57 4.92 1.89 -0.04
C GLN A 57 4.16 0.69 -0.63
N ILE A 58 3.21 0.12 0.12
CA ILE A 58 2.38 -1.01 -0.31
C ILE A 58 1.63 -0.68 -1.61
N ARG A 59 1.05 0.52 -1.70
CA ARG A 59 0.32 0.97 -2.89
C ARG A 59 1.24 1.25 -4.08
N ALA A 60 2.39 1.90 -3.84
CA ALA A 60 3.34 2.27 -4.87
C ALA A 60 4.02 1.06 -5.52
N PHE A 61 4.23 -0.01 -4.76
CA PHE A 61 4.92 -1.22 -5.24
C PHE A 61 3.95 -2.31 -5.75
N ASN A 62 2.66 -2.03 -5.83
CA ASN A 62 1.68 -2.94 -6.44
C ASN A 62 1.49 -2.58 -7.92
N PRO A 63 1.79 -3.47 -8.88
CA PRO A 63 1.94 -4.93 -8.76
C PRO A 63 3.39 -5.45 -8.71
N TYR A 64 4.38 -4.58 -8.84
CA TYR A 64 5.80 -4.94 -8.75
C TYR A 64 6.57 -3.85 -8.00
N PRO A 65 7.48 -4.20 -7.08
CA PRO A 65 7.90 -5.55 -6.65
C PRO A 65 6.98 -6.26 -5.63
N ILE A 66 5.93 -5.58 -5.16
CA ILE A 66 5.07 -5.92 -4.01
C ILE A 66 5.84 -5.87 -2.69
N ALA A 67 5.32 -5.12 -1.73
CA ALA A 67 5.93 -4.97 -0.41
C ALA A 67 6.03 -6.30 0.35
N GLN A 68 7.09 -6.50 1.13
CA GLN A 68 7.45 -7.78 1.75
C GLN A 68 7.82 -7.60 3.23
N SER A 69 7.48 -8.61 4.04
CA SER A 69 7.92 -8.69 5.43
C SER A 69 8.12 -10.13 5.84
N ASN A 70 9.05 -10.36 6.76
CA ASN A 70 9.16 -11.64 7.46
C ASN A 70 8.05 -11.75 8.51
N ALA A 71 7.50 -12.95 8.68
CA ALA A 71 6.54 -13.27 9.72
C ALA A 71 6.83 -14.66 10.29
N THR A 72 6.43 -14.86 11.54
CA THR A 72 6.51 -16.12 12.29
C THR A 72 5.13 -16.42 12.89
N SER A 73 4.75 -17.69 13.02
CA SER A 73 3.44 -18.09 13.57
C SER A 73 3.49 -19.51 14.13
N ASP A 74 2.54 -19.89 14.98
CA ASP A 74 2.39 -21.27 15.47
C ASP A 74 2.24 -22.30 14.33
N LYS A 75 1.80 -21.84 13.14
CA LYS A 75 1.60 -22.68 11.95
C LYS A 75 2.82 -22.74 11.03
N PHE A 76 3.81 -21.86 11.21
CA PHE A 76 5.02 -21.82 10.38
C PHE A 76 6.16 -21.09 11.09
N GLU A 77 7.36 -21.68 11.02
CA GLU A 77 8.54 -21.14 11.68
C GLU A 77 8.92 -19.73 11.19
N SER A 78 9.22 -19.57 9.89
CA SER A 78 9.53 -18.27 9.29
C SER A 78 9.14 -18.24 7.81
N LYS A 79 8.40 -17.21 7.40
CA LYS A 79 8.00 -17.01 5.99
C LYS A 79 8.04 -15.55 5.59
N VAL A 80 8.35 -15.31 4.32
CA VAL A 80 8.20 -14.01 3.67
C VAL A 80 6.75 -13.86 3.20
N LEU A 81 6.07 -12.85 3.71
CA LEU A 81 4.73 -12.47 3.27
C LEU A 81 4.81 -11.32 2.27
N ARG A 82 4.04 -11.43 1.18
CA ARG A 82 3.83 -10.34 0.22
C ARG A 82 2.54 -9.62 0.57
N ILE A 83 2.62 -8.32 0.81
CA ILE A 83 1.50 -7.50 1.27
C ILE A 83 0.92 -6.75 0.07
N LEU A 84 -0.31 -7.08 -0.30
CA LEU A 84 -1.01 -6.52 -1.47
C LEU A 84 -1.84 -5.28 -1.14
N SER A 85 -2.37 -5.22 0.08
CA SER A 85 -3.21 -4.14 0.57
C SER A 85 -3.04 -3.98 2.08
N ALA A 86 -3.23 -2.75 2.56
CA ALA A 86 -3.28 -2.42 3.96
C ALA A 86 -4.22 -1.23 4.16
N ASN A 87 -4.78 -1.12 5.36
CA ASN A 87 -5.54 0.04 5.81
C ASN A 87 -4.93 0.54 7.11
N ILE A 88 -4.85 1.86 7.26
CA ILE A 88 -4.37 2.49 8.49
C ILE A 88 -5.52 2.43 9.49
N VAL A 89 -5.23 1.90 10.67
CA VAL A 89 -6.15 1.91 11.81
C VAL A 89 -5.60 2.92 12.79
N GLU A 90 -6.37 3.97 13.07
CA GLU A 90 -6.03 4.88 14.16
C GLU A 90 -6.07 4.11 15.47
N LYS A 91 -5.06 4.30 16.32
CA LYS A 91 -5.10 3.74 17.67
C LYS A 91 -6.22 4.45 18.42
N THR A 92 -7.41 3.86 18.47
CA THR A 92 -8.35 4.15 19.54
C THR A 92 -7.62 3.80 20.82
N SER A 93 -7.35 4.80 21.65
CA SER A 93 -6.78 4.67 22.98
C SER A 93 -7.54 3.58 23.73
N HIS A 94 -7.03 2.34 23.73
CA HIS A 94 -7.48 1.34 24.68
C HIS A 94 -6.92 1.79 26.01
N GLU A 95 -7.76 2.48 26.79
CA GLU A 95 -7.60 2.57 28.22
C GLU A 95 -7.33 1.16 28.72
N LYS A 96 -6.08 0.95 29.14
CA LYS A 96 -5.64 -0.30 29.73
C LYS A 96 -6.29 -0.38 31.10
N THR A 97 -7.53 -0.84 31.17
CA THR A 97 -8.10 -1.28 32.45
C THR A 97 -7.32 -2.51 32.87
N ARG A 98 -6.32 -2.29 33.73
CA ARG A 98 -5.63 -3.35 34.46
C ARG A 98 -6.69 -4.10 35.26
N GLY A 99 -6.98 -5.33 34.84
CA GLY A 99 -7.74 -6.30 35.61
C GLY A 99 -9.09 -6.64 34.97
N SER A 100 -9.12 -7.70 34.18
CA SER A 100 -9.91 -8.88 34.56
C SER A 100 -9.58 -10.04 33.63
N HIS A 101 -8.85 -11.02 34.14
CA HIS A 101 -8.87 -12.36 33.59
C HIS A 101 -10.27 -12.94 33.85
N SER A 102 -11.10 -13.07 32.83
CA SER A 102 -12.11 -14.15 32.78
C SER A 102 -12.82 -14.19 31.44
N THR A 103 -12.62 -15.29 30.73
CA THR A 103 -13.68 -16.16 30.19
C THR A 103 -14.69 -15.54 29.24
N LEU A 104 -14.79 -16.12 28.02
CA LEU A 104 -16.01 -16.64 27.40
C LEU A 104 -15.92 -16.58 25.86
N TYR A 105 -15.25 -17.55 25.25
CA TYR A 105 -15.46 -17.87 23.82
C TYR A 105 -15.61 -19.38 23.60
N GLN A 106 -16.59 -19.98 24.28
CA GLN A 106 -17.13 -21.30 23.91
C GLN A 106 -18.61 -21.40 24.30
N ARG A 107 -19.53 -21.02 23.41
CA ARG A 107 -20.84 -21.68 23.25
C ARG A 107 -21.64 -21.10 22.09
N ARG A 108 -21.49 -21.68 20.89
CA ARG A 108 -22.61 -21.78 19.94
C ARG A 108 -22.39 -22.95 18.98
N LEU A 109 -22.54 -24.15 19.51
CA LEU A 109 -22.90 -25.34 18.74
C LEU A 109 -23.53 -26.35 19.69
N LEU A 110 -24.65 -26.93 19.24
CA LEU A 110 -25.43 -28.05 19.79
C LEU A 110 -26.55 -27.71 20.79
N HIS A 111 -27.76 -27.51 20.25
CA HIS A 111 -29.00 -28.27 20.54
C HIS A 111 -29.90 -28.02 19.31
N ARG A 112 -30.10 -28.94 18.35
CA ARG A 112 -30.80 -30.25 18.37
C ARG A 112 -32.28 -30.15 18.75
N ASN A 113 -33.11 -30.34 17.73
CA ASN A 113 -34.44 -30.97 17.66
C ASN A 113 -35.54 -30.51 18.64
N ARG A 114 -36.62 -29.98 18.06
CA ARG A 114 -37.95 -30.59 18.16
C ARG A 114 -38.60 -30.59 16.80
#